data_AF-A0A3D1QBU3-F1
#
_entry.id   AF-A0A3D1QBU3-F1
#
_cell.length_a   1.000
_cell.length_b   1.000
_cell.length_c   1.000
_cell.angle_alpha   90.00
_cell.angle_beta   90.00
_cell.angle_gamma   90.00
#
_symmetry.space_group_name_H-M   'P 1'
#
loop_
_entity.id
_entity.type
_entity.pdbx_description
1 polymer ?
#
loop_
_entity_poly.entity_id
_entity_poly.type
_entity_poly.pdbx_seq_one_letter_code
_entity_poly.pdbx_strand_id
1 'polypeptide(L)'
;IEKNLPLLVCEVIPGEPRALWAYNAYCHQPGEVVAGWTAQKLSQRPYRHGSFTIMRSVHNPEVAEAGKAALRALQIQGPAEVEFKWNRQRGCFQYIETNPRHIQYNGLGRLAGVDLVLAHYYAAVGDEDKLRKWAGMQQSGEAFMVLAGQEMANVVQLPGRMQRSKQLFSCIFKPRRMWAIHDWEDLGPSLYYLQYLLKKGWRKNTGQG
;
A
#
# COMPACT_ATOMS: atom_id res chain seq x y z
N ILE A 1 -10.81 -0.70 26.66
CA ILE A 1 -11.60 -0.96 25.44
C ILE A 1 -13.04 -0.69 25.81
N GLU A 2 -13.66 0.34 25.24
CA GLU A 2 -15.07 0.68 25.48
C GLU A 2 -15.96 -0.50 25.08
N LYS A 3 -16.90 -0.87 25.96
CA LYS A 3 -17.60 -2.17 25.92
C LYS A 3 -18.71 -2.29 24.88
N ASN A 4 -18.90 -1.29 23.99
CA ASN A 4 -20.05 -1.21 23.07
C ASN A 4 -19.66 -0.93 21.60
N LEU A 5 -18.50 -1.38 21.14
CA LEU A 5 -18.17 -1.29 19.71
C LEU A 5 -18.89 -2.39 18.93
N PRO A 6 -19.61 -2.07 17.84
CA PRO A 6 -20.19 -3.08 16.96
C PRO A 6 -19.08 -3.93 16.35
N LEU A 7 -19.26 -5.26 16.40
CA LEU A 7 -18.31 -6.23 15.85
C LEU A 7 -18.85 -6.83 14.56
N LEU A 8 -17.95 -7.02 13.60
CA LEU A 8 -18.22 -7.72 12.35
C LEU A 8 -17.43 -9.03 12.33
N VAL A 9 -18.11 -10.14 12.06
CA VAL A 9 -17.48 -11.46 11.87
C VAL A 9 -17.57 -11.80 10.39
N CYS A 10 -16.41 -12.04 9.75
CA CYS A 10 -16.30 -12.35 8.33
C CYS A 10 -15.50 -13.65 8.10
N GLU A 11 -15.76 -14.30 6.98
CA GLU A 11 -14.91 -15.38 6.47
C GLU A 11 -13.48 -14.87 6.20
N VAL A 12 -12.47 -15.66 6.58
CA VAL A 12 -11.08 -15.36 6.23
C VAL A 12 -10.83 -15.78 4.78
N ILE A 13 -10.60 -14.80 3.91
CA ILE A 13 -10.22 -15.07 2.52
C ILE A 13 -8.81 -15.69 2.52
N PRO A 14 -8.64 -16.94 2.04
CA PRO A 14 -7.35 -17.62 2.06
C PRO A 14 -6.35 -16.95 1.11
N GLY A 15 -5.05 -17.17 1.36
CA GLY A 15 -3.97 -16.74 0.46
C GLY A 15 -2.88 -15.91 1.15
N GLU A 16 -1.71 -15.93 0.53
CA GLU A 16 -0.53 -15.18 0.93
C GLU A 16 -0.67 -13.67 0.66
N PRO A 17 0.25 -12.83 1.17
CA PRO A 17 0.21 -11.38 0.94
C PRO A 17 0.09 -11.00 -0.54
N ARG A 18 0.69 -11.77 -1.45
CA ARG A 18 0.62 -11.56 -2.91
C ARG A 18 -0.79 -11.65 -3.50
N ALA A 19 -1.74 -12.25 -2.77
CA ALA A 19 -3.14 -12.24 -3.17
C ALA A 19 -3.83 -10.90 -2.84
N LEU A 20 -3.24 -10.03 -2.02
CA LEU A 20 -3.78 -8.73 -1.66
C LEU A 20 -3.43 -7.67 -2.70
N TRP A 21 -4.48 -7.00 -3.15
CA TRP A 21 -4.44 -5.92 -4.13
C TRP A 21 -5.21 -4.73 -3.60
N ALA A 22 -4.87 -3.55 -4.08
CA ALA A 22 -5.58 -2.34 -3.73
C ALA A 22 -5.78 -1.46 -4.97
N TYR A 23 -6.92 -0.78 -5.02
CA TYR A 23 -7.16 0.34 -5.93
C TYR A 23 -7.07 1.64 -5.14
N ASN A 24 -6.19 2.53 -5.57
CA ASN A 24 -5.97 3.83 -4.95
C ASN A 24 -6.46 4.91 -5.90
N ALA A 25 -7.27 5.84 -5.42
CA ALA A 25 -7.90 6.83 -6.25
C ALA A 25 -8.13 8.17 -5.55
N TYR A 26 -8.34 9.19 -6.38
CA TYR A 26 -8.90 10.46 -5.96
C TYR A 26 -10.25 10.65 -6.65
N CYS A 27 -11.31 10.88 -5.85
CA CYS A 27 -12.65 11.18 -6.33
C CYS A 27 -12.90 12.68 -6.20
N HIS A 28 -13.13 13.38 -7.31
CA HIS A 28 -13.32 14.84 -7.28
C HIS A 28 -14.73 15.21 -6.77
N GLN A 29 -15.74 14.57 -7.35
CA GLN A 29 -17.12 14.59 -6.90
C GLN A 29 -17.50 13.21 -6.31
N PRO A 30 -18.61 13.09 -5.57
CA PRO A 30 -19.08 11.81 -5.04
C PRO A 30 -19.13 10.69 -6.09
N GLY A 31 -18.26 9.69 -5.92
CA GLY A 31 -18.16 8.55 -6.83
C GLY A 31 -17.49 8.82 -8.19
N GLU A 32 -17.02 10.04 -8.44
CA GLU A 32 -16.35 10.44 -9.68
C GLU A 32 -14.82 10.33 -9.55
N VAL A 33 -14.28 9.19 -9.96
CA VAL A 33 -12.84 8.94 -9.94
C VAL A 33 -12.12 9.66 -11.09
N VAL A 34 -11.22 10.59 -10.76
CA VAL A 34 -10.45 11.37 -11.76
C VAL A 34 -9.00 10.91 -11.91
N ALA A 35 -8.43 10.31 -10.86
CA ALA A 35 -7.07 9.76 -10.90
C ALA A 35 -7.02 8.46 -10.10
N GLY A 36 -6.24 7.49 -10.54
CA GLY A 36 -6.15 6.21 -9.84
C GLY A 36 -5.11 5.22 -10.36
N TRP A 37 -4.74 4.29 -9.51
CA TRP A 37 -3.70 3.30 -9.79
C TRP A 37 -3.87 2.07 -8.90
N THR A 38 -3.26 0.96 -9.30
CA THR A 38 -3.40 -0.33 -8.58
C THR A 38 -2.09 -0.74 -7.93
N ALA A 39 -2.21 -1.35 -6.75
CA ALA A 39 -1.10 -1.84 -5.96
C ALA A 39 -1.27 -3.34 -5.66
N GLN A 40 -0.15 -4.04 -5.53
CA GLN A 40 -0.08 -5.41 -5.04
C GLN A 40 0.90 -5.50 -3.87
N LYS A 41 0.44 -6.10 -2.77
CA LYS A 41 1.23 -6.34 -1.56
C LYS A 41 2.13 -7.55 -1.81
N LEU A 42 3.45 -7.38 -1.92
CA LEU A 42 4.37 -8.49 -2.20
C LEU A 42 4.88 -9.17 -0.93
N SER A 43 4.91 -8.44 0.18
CA SER A 43 5.31 -8.93 1.50
C SER A 43 4.67 -8.05 2.58
N GLN A 44 4.50 -8.60 3.78
CA GLN A 44 3.89 -7.89 4.91
C GLN A 44 4.45 -8.37 6.25
N ARG A 45 4.22 -7.57 7.29
CA ARG A 45 4.60 -7.87 8.67
C ARG A 45 3.58 -7.26 9.65
N PRO A 46 3.01 -8.03 10.60
CA PRO A 46 3.09 -9.49 10.77
C PRO A 46 2.59 -10.29 9.55
N TYR A 47 3.14 -11.49 9.34
CA TYR A 47 2.98 -12.23 8.08
C TYR A 47 1.53 -12.60 7.71
N ARG A 48 0.67 -12.87 8.70
CA ARG A 48 -0.74 -13.24 8.46
C ARG A 48 -1.65 -12.02 8.29
N HIS A 49 -1.54 -11.03 9.18
CA HIS A 49 -2.38 -9.83 9.17
C HIS A 49 -1.51 -8.63 9.59
N GLY A 50 -1.02 -7.87 8.63
CA GLY A 50 -0.05 -6.81 8.90
C GLY A 50 0.13 -5.83 7.77
N SER A 51 0.93 -4.80 8.04
CA SER A 51 1.26 -3.77 7.07
C SER A 51 2.26 -4.30 6.04
N PHE A 52 2.21 -3.77 4.83
CA PHE A 52 3.15 -4.14 3.78
C PHE A 52 4.60 -3.88 4.22
N THR A 53 5.52 -4.71 3.74
CA THR A 53 6.96 -4.45 3.78
C THR A 53 7.52 -4.22 2.38
N ILE A 54 6.86 -4.79 1.36
CA ILE A 54 7.11 -4.50 -0.05
C ILE A 54 5.75 -4.29 -0.72
N MET A 55 5.55 -3.11 -1.31
CA MET A 55 4.39 -2.79 -2.14
C MET A 55 4.85 -2.57 -3.57
N ARG A 56 4.09 -3.09 -4.54
CA ARG A 56 4.32 -2.89 -5.96
C ARG A 56 3.15 -2.15 -6.57
N SER A 57 3.39 -1.02 -7.22
CA SER A 57 2.43 -0.46 -8.16
C SER A 57 2.56 -1.22 -9.47
N VAL A 58 1.43 -1.68 -10.00
CA VAL A 58 1.31 -2.37 -11.28
C VAL A 58 -0.15 -2.31 -11.71
N HIS A 59 -0.40 -2.01 -12.99
CA HIS A 59 -1.76 -1.96 -13.51
C HIS A 59 -2.44 -3.34 -13.47
N ASN A 60 -3.63 -3.40 -12.88
CA ASN A 60 -4.52 -4.56 -12.94
C ASN A 60 -5.93 -4.08 -13.28
N PRO A 61 -6.45 -4.40 -14.48
CA PRO A 61 -7.73 -3.87 -14.94
C PRO A 61 -8.91 -4.37 -14.11
N GLU A 62 -8.89 -5.62 -13.65
CA GLU A 62 -9.97 -6.19 -12.85
C GLU A 62 -10.09 -5.48 -11.49
N VAL A 63 -8.96 -5.22 -10.84
CA VAL A 63 -8.90 -4.48 -9.57
C VAL A 63 -9.27 -3.01 -9.78
N ALA A 64 -8.85 -2.39 -10.89
CA ALA A 64 -9.18 -1.01 -11.20
C ALA A 64 -10.69 -0.82 -11.42
N GLU A 65 -11.33 -1.70 -12.20
CA GLU A 65 -12.76 -1.63 -12.44
C GLU A 65 -13.58 -1.94 -11.19
N ALA A 66 -13.20 -2.97 -10.41
CA ALA A 66 -13.85 -3.28 -9.14
C ALA A 66 -13.71 -2.12 -8.13
N GLY A 67 -12.54 -1.49 -8.07
CA GLY A 67 -12.28 -0.34 -7.21
C GLY A 67 -13.12 0.88 -7.59
N LYS A 68 -13.19 1.23 -8.88
CA LYS A 68 -14.08 2.32 -9.36
C LYS A 68 -15.54 2.05 -9.03
N ALA A 69 -16.01 0.80 -9.22
CA ALA A 69 -17.38 0.41 -8.90
C ALA A 69 -17.67 0.58 -7.40
N ALA A 70 -16.76 0.13 -6.54
CA ALA A 70 -16.89 0.28 -5.08
C ALA A 70 -16.94 1.75 -4.65
N LEU A 71 -16.03 2.61 -5.14
CA LEU A 71 -16.01 4.03 -4.80
C LEU A 71 -17.25 4.78 -5.31
N ARG A 72 -17.76 4.41 -6.49
CA ARG A 72 -19.02 4.94 -7.01
C ARG A 72 -20.21 4.53 -6.15
N ALA A 73 -20.31 3.26 -5.78
CA ALA A 73 -21.40 2.77 -4.94
C ALA A 73 -21.41 3.42 -3.55
N LEU A 74 -20.23 3.69 -2.99
CA LEU A 74 -20.05 4.35 -1.70
C LEU A 74 -20.15 5.88 -1.77
N GLN A 75 -20.27 6.47 -2.96
CA GLN A 75 -20.32 7.94 -3.17
C GLN A 75 -19.13 8.67 -2.52
N ILE A 76 -17.94 8.05 -2.56
CA ILE A 76 -16.75 8.63 -1.94
C ILE A 76 -16.35 9.92 -2.66
N GLN A 77 -16.03 10.95 -1.87
CA GLN A 77 -15.38 12.17 -2.32
C GLN A 77 -14.04 12.32 -1.60
N GLY A 78 -12.98 12.68 -2.32
CA GLY A 78 -11.63 12.75 -1.80
C GLY A 78 -10.77 11.51 -2.09
N PRO A 79 -9.60 11.37 -1.41
CA PRO A 79 -8.71 10.24 -1.60
C PRO A 79 -9.27 8.98 -0.96
N ALA A 80 -9.09 7.84 -1.63
CA ALA A 80 -9.47 6.56 -1.08
C ALA A 80 -8.64 5.39 -1.60
N GLU A 81 -8.59 4.34 -0.79
CA GLU A 81 -8.09 3.02 -1.13
C GLU A 81 -9.20 2.00 -0.97
N VAL A 82 -9.32 1.07 -1.91
CA VAL A 82 -10.16 -0.12 -1.80
C VAL A 82 -9.26 -1.35 -1.82
N GLU A 83 -9.25 -2.12 -0.73
CA GLU A 83 -8.49 -3.37 -0.64
C GLU A 83 -9.33 -4.57 -1.09
N PHE A 84 -8.68 -5.45 -1.85
CA PHE A 84 -9.22 -6.70 -2.34
C PHE A 84 -8.25 -7.85 -2.08
N LYS A 85 -8.77 -9.07 -2.02
CA LYS A 85 -7.95 -10.29 -2.02
C LYS A 85 -8.43 -11.28 -3.06
N TRP A 86 -7.49 -11.80 -3.85
CA TRP A 86 -7.75 -12.84 -4.82
C TRP A 86 -8.09 -14.16 -4.12
N ASN A 87 -9.31 -14.65 -4.30
CA ASN A 87 -9.72 -15.97 -3.84
C ASN A 87 -9.51 -16.98 -4.96
N ARG A 88 -8.45 -17.81 -4.83
CA ARG A 88 -8.12 -18.84 -5.83
C ARG A 88 -9.20 -19.91 -5.99
N GLN A 89 -9.97 -20.21 -4.94
CA GLN A 89 -11.03 -21.22 -4.99
C GLN A 89 -12.25 -20.70 -5.75
N ARG A 90 -12.55 -19.40 -5.61
CA ARG A 90 -13.67 -18.75 -6.31
C ARG A 90 -13.29 -18.15 -7.66
N GLY A 91 -12.00 -17.98 -7.92
CA GLY A 91 -11.50 -17.38 -9.16
C GLY A 91 -11.86 -15.90 -9.32
N CYS A 92 -11.95 -15.15 -8.22
CA CYS A 92 -12.30 -13.73 -8.25
C CYS A 92 -11.65 -12.92 -7.13
N PHE A 93 -11.58 -11.59 -7.30
CA PHE A 93 -11.25 -10.66 -6.23
C PHE A 93 -12.44 -10.49 -5.27
N GLN A 94 -12.18 -10.63 -3.97
CA GLN A 94 -13.15 -10.35 -2.92
C GLN A 94 -12.79 -9.05 -2.20
N TYR A 95 -13.79 -8.20 -1.99
CA TYR A 95 -13.67 -6.95 -1.24
C TYR A 95 -13.25 -7.22 0.22
N ILE A 96 -12.34 -6.39 0.75
CA ILE A 96 -11.96 -6.41 2.17
C ILE A 96 -12.45 -5.14 2.86
N GLU A 97 -11.95 -3.99 2.43
CA GLU A 97 -12.23 -2.71 3.08
C GLU A 97 -12.07 -1.53 2.12
N THR A 98 -12.65 -0.40 2.51
CA THR A 98 -12.42 0.90 1.88
C THR A 98 -11.91 1.87 2.93
N ASN A 99 -10.76 2.46 2.66
CA ASN A 99 -10.14 3.50 3.46
C ASN A 99 -10.37 4.85 2.77
N PRO A 100 -11.34 5.69 3.18
CA PRO A 100 -11.62 7.00 2.57
C PRO A 100 -10.60 8.05 3.04
N ARG A 101 -9.32 7.75 2.86
CA ARG A 101 -8.19 8.59 3.29
C ARG A 101 -6.96 8.29 2.45
N HIS A 102 -6.00 9.20 2.57
CA HIS A 102 -4.63 8.97 2.15
C HIS A 102 -4.00 7.78 2.90
N ILE A 103 -3.14 7.05 2.20
CA ILE A 103 -2.52 5.81 2.68
C ILE A 103 -1.01 5.94 2.85
N GLN A 104 -0.41 4.99 3.57
CA GLN A 104 1.01 5.03 3.92
C GLN A 104 1.95 5.06 2.70
N TYR A 105 1.49 4.60 1.53
CA TYR A 105 2.32 4.44 0.34
C TYR A 105 1.88 5.31 -0.84
N ASN A 106 1.26 6.48 -0.59
CA ASN A 106 0.85 7.44 -1.64
C ASN A 106 1.97 7.82 -2.62
N GLY A 107 3.20 7.99 -2.12
CA GLY A 107 4.36 8.34 -2.97
C GLY A 107 4.66 7.30 -4.05
N LEU A 108 4.20 6.06 -3.86
CA LEU A 108 4.32 5.01 -4.86
C LEU A 108 3.50 5.31 -6.12
N GLY A 109 2.32 5.93 -5.97
CA GLY A 109 1.51 6.38 -7.09
C GLY A 109 2.25 7.40 -7.95
N ARG A 110 2.93 8.37 -7.31
CA ARG A 110 3.73 9.38 -8.03
C ARG A 110 4.83 8.73 -8.87
N LEU A 111 5.55 7.74 -8.32
CA LEU A 111 6.53 6.96 -9.09
C LEU A 111 5.91 6.14 -10.23
N ALA A 112 4.64 5.77 -10.10
CA ALA A 112 3.86 5.09 -11.12
C ALA A 112 3.24 6.05 -12.15
N GLY A 113 3.45 7.36 -12.00
CA GLY A 113 2.91 8.40 -12.90
C GLY A 113 1.54 8.94 -12.50
N VAL A 114 1.00 8.59 -11.33
CA VAL A 114 -0.30 9.06 -10.83
C VAL A 114 -0.15 9.68 -9.44
N ASP A 115 -0.15 11.01 -9.37
CA ASP A 115 -0.01 11.73 -8.10
C ASP A 115 -1.36 12.14 -7.51
N LEU A 116 -1.92 11.27 -6.66
CA LEU A 116 -3.22 11.50 -6.01
C LEU A 116 -3.18 12.66 -5.01
N VAL A 117 -2.03 12.92 -4.38
CA VAL A 117 -1.90 14.02 -3.42
C VAL A 117 -1.93 15.35 -4.17
N LEU A 118 -1.25 15.41 -5.32
CA LEU A 118 -1.25 16.58 -6.17
C LEU A 118 -2.62 16.84 -6.82
N ALA A 119 -3.32 15.79 -7.27
CA ALA A 119 -4.70 15.91 -7.73
C ALA A 119 -5.62 16.46 -6.63
N HIS A 120 -5.51 15.93 -5.41
CA HIS A 120 -6.26 16.45 -4.26
C HIS A 120 -5.93 17.92 -3.97
N TYR A 121 -4.65 18.31 -4.00
CA TYR A 121 -4.25 19.70 -3.83
C TYR A 121 -4.91 20.63 -4.84
N TYR A 122 -4.86 20.30 -6.14
CA TYR A 122 -5.46 21.15 -7.19
C TYR A 122 -6.96 21.27 -7.05
N ALA A 123 -7.66 20.19 -6.71
CA ALA A 123 -9.08 20.25 -6.39
C ALA A 123 -9.36 21.15 -5.18
N ALA A 124 -8.54 21.08 -4.12
CA ALA A 124 -8.72 21.87 -2.92
C ALA A 124 -8.53 23.38 -3.14
N VAL A 125 -7.66 23.77 -4.07
CA VAL A 125 -7.44 25.19 -4.44
C VAL A 125 -8.31 25.67 -5.61
N GLY A 126 -9.16 24.80 -6.16
CA GLY A 126 -10.07 25.13 -7.27
C GLY A 126 -9.39 25.26 -8.65
N ASP A 127 -8.22 24.66 -8.84
CA ASP A 127 -7.49 24.70 -10.12
C ASP A 127 -7.88 23.49 -11.00
N GLU A 128 -9.02 23.61 -11.69
CA GLU A 128 -9.56 22.53 -12.53
C GLU A 128 -8.65 22.16 -13.70
N ASP A 129 -7.96 23.13 -14.30
CA ASP A 129 -7.07 22.88 -15.45
C ASP A 129 -5.90 22.00 -15.03
N LYS A 130 -5.28 22.29 -13.88
CA LYS A 130 -4.24 21.43 -13.33
C LYS A 130 -4.81 20.10 -12.86
N LEU A 131 -5.98 20.06 -12.24
CA LEU A 131 -6.62 18.80 -11.88
C LEU A 131 -6.77 17.89 -13.11
N ARG A 132 -7.30 18.41 -14.23
CA ARG A 132 -7.45 17.65 -15.49
C ARG A 132 -6.12 17.21 -16.08
N LYS A 133 -5.08 18.04 -15.97
CA LYS A 133 -3.72 17.68 -16.43
C LYS A 133 -3.13 16.49 -15.66
N TRP A 134 -3.42 16.39 -14.37
CA TRP A 134 -2.91 15.34 -13.49
C TRP A 134 -3.92 14.20 -13.25
N ALA A 135 -5.13 14.33 -13.81
CA ALA A 135 -6.09 13.25 -13.92
C ALA A 135 -5.53 12.16 -14.84
N GLY A 136 -5.80 10.91 -14.49
CA GLY A 136 -5.26 9.78 -15.21
C GLY A 136 -5.21 8.50 -14.42
N MET A 137 -5.31 7.40 -15.15
CA MET A 137 -5.13 6.07 -14.59
C MET A 137 -3.74 5.56 -14.95
N GLN A 138 -3.10 4.87 -14.02
CA GLN A 138 -1.89 4.11 -14.35
C GLN A 138 -2.27 3.07 -15.42
N GLN A 139 -1.61 3.10 -16.58
CA GLN A 139 -1.80 2.13 -17.66
C GLN A 139 -0.62 1.17 -17.81
N SER A 140 0.58 1.58 -17.41
CA SER A 140 1.80 0.81 -17.61
C SER A 140 2.87 1.14 -16.58
N GLY A 141 3.97 0.37 -16.63
CA GLY A 141 5.09 0.51 -15.72
C GLY A 141 4.83 -0.10 -14.35
N GLU A 142 5.93 -0.27 -13.61
CA GLU A 142 5.89 -0.73 -12.23
C GLU A 142 6.77 0.18 -11.37
N ALA A 143 6.38 0.34 -10.11
CA ALA A 143 7.20 0.97 -9.09
C ALA A 143 7.13 0.17 -7.80
N PHE A 144 8.16 0.29 -6.96
CA PHE A 144 8.28 -0.48 -5.72
C PHE A 144 8.51 0.44 -4.51
N MET A 145 7.78 0.22 -3.42
CA MET A 145 8.10 0.79 -2.12
C MET A 145 8.58 -0.32 -1.19
N VAL A 146 9.73 -0.09 -0.54
CA VAL A 146 10.37 -1.10 0.32
C VAL A 146 10.65 -0.55 1.72
N LEU A 147 10.13 -1.23 2.74
CA LEU A 147 10.47 -1.02 4.15
C LEU A 147 11.60 -1.98 4.51
N ALA A 148 12.83 -1.63 4.12
CA ALA A 148 13.99 -2.52 4.17
C ALA A 148 14.21 -3.16 5.54
N GLY A 149 14.14 -2.38 6.62
CA GLY A 149 14.35 -2.90 7.98
C GLY A 149 13.30 -3.95 8.40
N GLN A 150 12.03 -3.73 8.05
CA GLN A 150 10.97 -4.70 8.35
C GLN A 150 11.08 -5.96 7.48
N GLU A 151 11.46 -5.80 6.21
CA GLU A 151 11.66 -6.94 5.33
C GLU A 151 12.89 -7.77 5.71
N MET A 152 13.99 -7.13 6.13
CA MET A 152 15.14 -7.83 6.72
C MET A 152 14.74 -8.65 7.94
N ALA A 153 13.89 -8.09 8.81
CA ALA A 153 13.37 -8.84 9.94
C ALA A 153 12.48 -10.02 9.50
N ASN A 154 11.80 -9.95 8.35
CA ASN A 154 11.08 -11.09 7.76
C ASN A 154 12.05 -12.16 7.24
N VAL A 155 13.16 -11.76 6.59
CA VAL A 155 14.21 -12.69 6.13
C VAL A 155 14.80 -13.48 7.30
N VAL A 156 15.02 -12.85 8.45
CA VAL A 156 15.63 -13.51 9.62
C VAL A 156 14.64 -14.44 10.34
N GLN A 157 13.39 -13.99 10.52
CA GLN A 157 12.42 -14.63 11.43
C GLN A 157 11.46 -15.61 10.77
N LEU A 158 11.28 -15.56 9.45
CA LEU A 158 10.37 -16.45 8.73
C LEU A 158 11.15 -17.54 7.98
N PRO A 159 10.52 -18.70 7.73
CA PRO A 159 11.10 -19.73 6.87
C PRO A 159 11.29 -19.22 5.43
N GLY A 160 12.13 -19.91 4.66
CA GLY A 160 12.42 -19.56 3.27
C GLY A 160 13.42 -18.39 3.13
N ARG A 161 14.41 -18.29 4.02
CA ARG A 161 15.40 -17.19 4.06
C ARG A 161 15.99 -16.88 2.67
N MET A 162 16.42 -17.89 1.93
CA MET A 162 16.99 -17.71 0.59
C MET A 162 16.01 -17.04 -0.39
N GLN A 163 14.74 -17.47 -0.41
CA GLN A 163 13.73 -16.89 -1.29
C GLN A 163 13.42 -15.44 -0.91
N ARG A 164 13.32 -15.15 0.39
CA ARG A 164 13.08 -13.80 0.90
C ARG A 164 14.26 -12.87 0.66
N SER A 165 15.49 -13.36 0.85
CA SER A 165 16.70 -12.62 0.47
C SER A 165 16.69 -12.29 -1.02
N LYS A 166 16.42 -13.29 -1.89
CA LYS A 166 16.29 -13.05 -3.33
C LYS A 166 15.24 -11.99 -3.65
N GLN A 167 14.08 -12.01 -2.98
CA GLN A 167 13.05 -10.98 -3.15
C GLN A 167 13.56 -9.59 -2.75
N LEU A 168 14.15 -9.45 -1.56
CA LEU A 168 14.70 -8.17 -1.12
C LEU A 168 15.81 -7.67 -2.05
N PHE A 169 16.78 -8.51 -2.39
CA PHE A 169 17.84 -8.17 -3.34
C PHE A 169 17.30 -7.78 -4.71
N SER A 170 16.28 -8.49 -5.21
CA SER A 170 15.65 -8.14 -6.50
C SER A 170 15.04 -6.74 -6.50
N CYS A 171 14.52 -6.27 -5.35
CA CYS A 171 13.97 -4.93 -5.22
C CYS A 171 15.07 -3.85 -5.24
N ILE A 172 16.31 -4.15 -4.80
CA ILE A 172 17.45 -3.21 -4.83
C ILE A 172 17.82 -2.80 -6.26
N PHE A 173 17.57 -3.67 -7.24
CA PHE A 173 17.90 -3.40 -8.64
C PHE A 173 16.70 -2.94 -9.48
N LYS A 174 15.52 -2.73 -8.88
CA LYS A 174 14.36 -2.20 -9.62
C LYS A 174 14.56 -0.72 -9.95
N PRO A 175 14.34 -0.30 -11.22
CA PRO A 175 14.66 1.05 -11.68
C PRO A 175 13.77 2.13 -11.06
N ARG A 176 12.50 1.81 -10.77
CA ARG A 176 11.55 2.71 -10.10
C ARG A 176 11.27 2.17 -8.71
N ARG A 177 12.01 2.68 -7.72
CA ARG A 177 11.86 2.31 -6.32
C ARG A 177 11.93 3.53 -5.42
N MET A 178 11.17 3.51 -4.35
CA MET A 178 11.41 4.32 -3.16
C MET A 178 11.68 3.47 -1.92
N TRP A 179 12.58 3.98 -1.09
CA TRP A 179 12.79 3.50 0.27
C TRP A 179 11.88 4.29 1.21
N ALA A 180 11.21 3.61 2.14
CA ALA A 180 10.24 4.29 3.00
C ALA A 180 10.89 5.23 4.05
N ILE A 181 12.13 4.95 4.44
CA ILE A 181 12.84 5.65 5.53
C ILE A 181 14.24 6.09 5.09
N HIS A 182 14.84 5.39 4.13
CA HIS A 182 16.23 5.59 3.77
C HIS A 182 16.38 6.57 2.61
N ASP A 183 17.11 7.64 2.86
CA ASP A 183 17.54 8.60 1.83
C ASP A 183 19.06 8.73 1.90
N TRP A 184 19.72 8.78 0.75
CA TRP A 184 21.17 8.96 0.68
C TRP A 184 21.58 10.42 0.92
N GLU A 185 20.66 11.36 0.67
CA GLU A 185 20.88 12.78 0.90
C GLU A 185 20.60 13.18 2.36
N ASP A 186 19.78 12.39 3.07
CA ASP A 186 19.51 12.54 4.50
C ASP A 186 19.49 11.18 5.23
N LEU A 187 20.61 10.84 5.84
CA LEU A 187 20.77 9.60 6.60
C LEU A 187 20.17 9.67 8.02
N GLY A 188 19.77 10.85 8.50
CA GLY A 188 19.26 11.06 9.87
C GLY A 188 18.10 10.13 10.23
N PRO A 189 17.01 10.09 9.43
CA PRO A 189 15.90 9.17 9.64
C PRO A 189 16.31 7.69 9.67
N SER A 190 17.29 7.30 8.84
CA SER A 190 17.81 5.93 8.79
C SER A 190 18.51 5.53 10.07
N LEU A 191 19.38 6.39 10.59
CA LEU A 191 20.13 6.16 11.82
C LEU A 191 19.19 6.10 13.02
N TYR A 192 18.23 7.02 13.11
CA TYR A 192 17.21 7.03 14.16
C TYR A 192 16.37 5.75 14.13
N TYR A 193 15.94 5.32 12.94
CA TYR A 193 15.15 4.10 12.79
C TYR A 193 15.95 2.85 13.19
N LEU A 194 17.24 2.77 12.83
CA LEU A 194 18.11 1.69 13.27
C LEU A 194 18.23 1.65 14.80
N GLN A 195 18.44 2.81 15.44
CA GLN A 195 18.49 2.92 16.90
C GLN A 195 17.17 2.47 17.54
N TYR A 196 16.03 2.86 16.97
CA TYR A 196 14.71 2.42 17.42
C TYR A 196 14.54 0.90 17.34
N LEU A 197 14.93 0.27 16.22
CA LEU A 197 14.86 -1.19 16.05
C LEU A 197 15.72 -1.92 17.08
N LEU A 198 16.94 -1.45 17.34
CA LEU A 198 17.84 -2.03 18.35
C LEU A 198 17.23 -1.94 19.75
N LYS A 199 16.70 -0.77 20.15
CA LYS A 199 16.03 -0.59 21.45
C LYS A 199 14.80 -1.48 21.60
N LYS A 200 13.99 -1.63 20.54
CA LYS A 200 12.80 -2.48 20.53
C LYS A 200 13.15 -3.96 20.63
N GLY A 201 14.22 -4.39 19.95
CA GLY A 201 14.75 -5.75 20.06
C GLY A 201 15.26 -6.05 21.48
N TRP A 202 15.95 -5.09 22.10
CA TRP A 202 16.45 -5.21 23.46
C TRP A 202 15.33 -5.36 24.50
N ARG A 203 14.28 -4.52 24.44
CA ARG A 203 13.12 -4.62 25.34
C ARG A 203 12.38 -5.96 25.24
N LYS A 204 12.31 -6.56 24.05
CA LYS A 204 11.70 -7.89 23.86
C LYS A 204 12.52 -9.01 24.51
N ASN A 205 13.85 -8.88 24.55
CA ASN A 205 14.73 -9.88 25.16
C ASN A 205 14.84 -9.74 26.69
N THR A 206 14.56 -8.56 27.25
CA THR A 206 14.64 -8.31 28.70
C THR A 206 13.30 -8.50 29.44
N GLY A 207 12.24 -8.93 28.76
CA GLY A 207 10.95 -9.24 29.39
C GLY A 207 10.19 -8.02 29.96
N GLN A 208 10.64 -6.80 29.67
CA GLN A 208 9.96 -5.57 30.05
C GLN A 208 8.93 -5.21 28.97
N GLY A 209 7.76 -5.83 29.06
CA GLY A 209 6.58 -5.57 28.24
C GLY A 209 5.47 -4.95 29.07
#